data_AF-A0A6L8G254-F1
#
_entry.id   AF-A0A6L8G254-F1
#
_cell.length_a   1.000
_cell.length_b   1.000
_cell.length_c   1.000
_cell.angle_alpha   90.00
_cell.angle_beta   90.00
_cell.angle_gamma   90.00
#
_symmetry.space_group_name_H-M   'P 1'
#
loop_
_entity.id
_entity.type
_entity.pdbx_description
1 polymer ?
#
loop_
_entity_poly.entity_id
_entity_poly.type
_entity_poly.pdbx_seq_one_letter_code
_entity_poly.pdbx_strand_id
1 'polypeptide(L)'
;MKTSSVVQKIFVGLALSLAPVEAQRGYQLSGDEVVVDLAQHWRQWTIPAHLAHIDEAGSVRTRQLRTVYNVLEDRTLRRPIIINTDDPRIGTIDSTMQFDVFGEPIRNTLNELVFDYWVRPGISRVGSNPQLAEHILDGDPTTFWEPDPRDPIEQWWIEVDLGRAVPVERLKLKFVDEELGDPFLQFIMLLSRRQSALLHEPNSRIGFQLFIPQDAPSTT
;
A
#
# COMPACT_ATOMS: atom_id res chain seq x y z
N MET A 1 87.28 30.46 -36.16
CA MET A 1 86.93 31.89 -36.33
C MET A 1 85.97 32.05 -37.51
N LYS A 2 84.65 32.05 -37.26
CA LYS A 2 83.60 32.84 -37.94
C LYS A 2 82.22 32.36 -37.45
N THR A 3 81.44 33.31 -36.95
CA THR A 3 80.05 33.26 -36.50
C THR A 3 79.08 33.28 -37.69
N SER A 4 77.93 32.60 -37.60
CA SER A 4 76.58 33.19 -37.63
C SER A 4 75.47 32.14 -37.82
N SER A 5 74.31 32.44 -37.21
CA SER A 5 73.07 31.70 -37.03
C SER A 5 72.16 31.67 -38.26
N VAL A 6 71.33 30.61 -38.41
CA VAL A 6 69.96 30.72 -38.95
C VAL A 6 69.04 29.77 -38.19
N VAL A 7 68.02 30.31 -37.54
CA VAL A 7 66.85 29.58 -37.01
C VAL A 7 65.81 29.50 -38.12
N GLN A 8 65.23 28.32 -38.36
CA GLN A 8 63.98 28.20 -39.12
C GLN A 8 63.05 27.19 -38.45
N LYS A 9 61.98 27.72 -37.84
CA LYS A 9 60.82 26.97 -37.37
C LYS A 9 59.92 26.69 -38.58
N ILE A 10 59.47 25.45 -38.77
CA ILE A 10 58.35 25.14 -39.68
C ILE A 10 57.31 24.29 -38.93
N PHE A 11 56.08 24.78 -39.06
CA PHE A 11 54.82 24.35 -38.47
C PHE A 11 54.35 22.98 -38.98
N VAL A 12 53.86 22.14 -38.07
CA VAL A 12 52.97 21.01 -38.40
C VAL A 12 51.54 21.55 -38.32
N GLY A 13 50.88 21.67 -39.48
CA GLY A 13 49.48 22.02 -39.56
C GLY A 13 48.61 20.85 -39.15
N LEU A 14 47.91 20.97 -38.02
CA LEU A 14 46.84 20.07 -37.64
C LEU A 14 45.57 20.49 -38.41
N ALA A 15 45.22 19.74 -39.44
CA ALA A 15 43.95 19.91 -40.13
C ALA A 15 42.82 19.39 -39.22
N LEU A 16 42.20 20.28 -38.42
CA LEU A 16 40.91 19.98 -37.81
C LEU A 16 39.86 19.96 -38.91
N SER A 17 39.44 18.76 -39.33
CA SER A 17 38.21 18.58 -40.07
C SER A 17 37.03 18.99 -39.18
N LEU A 18 36.47 20.17 -39.42
CA LEU A 18 35.15 20.57 -38.91
C LEU A 18 34.08 19.74 -39.64
N ALA A 19 33.86 18.50 -39.18
CA ALA A 19 32.58 17.84 -39.41
C ALA A 19 31.54 18.51 -38.50
N PRO A 20 30.28 18.69 -38.95
CA PRO A 20 29.27 19.37 -38.17
C PRO A 20 29.02 18.60 -36.86
N VAL A 21 29.17 19.31 -35.74
CA VAL A 21 28.91 18.87 -34.36
C VAL A 21 27.39 18.77 -34.14
N GLU A 22 26.74 17.91 -34.90
CA GLU A 22 25.34 17.50 -34.69
C GLU A 22 25.29 16.04 -34.17
N ALA A 23 26.31 15.23 -34.46
CA ALA A 23 26.32 13.78 -34.18
C ALA A 23 26.70 13.37 -32.74
N GLN A 24 27.08 14.30 -31.85
CA GLN A 24 27.55 13.99 -30.48
C GLN A 24 26.63 14.53 -29.39
N ARG A 25 25.35 14.78 -29.70
CA ARG A 25 24.44 15.38 -28.71
C ARG A 25 24.07 14.38 -27.61
N GLY A 26 23.89 13.09 -27.93
CA GLY A 26 23.41 12.08 -26.97
C GLY A 26 24.47 11.17 -26.35
N TYR A 27 25.73 11.25 -26.78
CA TYR A 27 26.81 10.35 -26.37
C TYR A 27 28.14 10.86 -26.92
N GLN A 28 29.25 10.41 -26.34
CA GLN A 28 30.60 10.66 -26.85
C GLN A 28 31.24 9.36 -27.33
N LEU A 29 31.99 9.40 -28.43
CA LEU A 29 32.83 8.29 -28.87
C LEU A 29 34.25 8.50 -28.31
N SER A 30 34.77 7.51 -27.60
CA SER A 30 36.13 7.50 -27.06
C SER A 30 36.81 6.20 -27.44
N GLY A 31 37.68 6.24 -28.45
CA GLY A 31 38.27 5.03 -29.03
C GLY A 31 37.20 4.14 -29.67
N ASP A 32 37.08 2.92 -29.16
CA ASP A 32 36.11 1.89 -29.50
C ASP A 32 34.90 1.83 -28.56
N GLU A 33 34.78 2.78 -27.63
CA GLU A 33 33.67 2.86 -26.66
C GLU A 33 32.70 4.01 -26.95
N VAL A 34 31.42 3.75 -26.67
CA VAL A 34 30.37 4.77 -26.58
C VAL A 34 30.20 5.15 -25.12
N VAL A 35 30.51 6.39 -24.77
CA VAL A 35 30.48 6.90 -23.39
C VAL A 35 29.25 7.77 -23.19
N VAL A 36 28.46 7.44 -22.16
CA VAL A 36 27.24 8.17 -21.75
C VAL A 36 27.25 8.37 -20.23
N ASP A 37 27.95 9.39 -19.76
CA ASP A 37 28.21 9.62 -18.33
C ASP A 37 27.83 11.04 -17.84
N LEU A 38 27.54 11.98 -18.75
CA LEU A 38 27.16 13.34 -18.43
C LEU A 38 25.65 13.59 -18.58
N ALA A 39 25.09 14.44 -17.71
CA ALA A 39 23.68 14.88 -17.75
C ALA A 39 23.25 15.40 -19.14
N GLN A 40 24.15 16.11 -19.83
CA GLN A 40 23.90 16.67 -21.15
C GLN A 40 23.69 15.59 -22.23
N HIS A 41 24.33 14.42 -22.11
CA HIS A 41 24.12 13.30 -23.02
C HIS A 41 22.68 12.78 -22.91
N TRP A 42 22.22 12.58 -21.67
CA TRP A 42 20.86 12.09 -21.40
C TRP A 42 19.77 13.07 -21.81
N ARG A 43 20.01 14.38 -21.71
CA ARG A 43 19.04 15.43 -22.08
C ARG A 43 18.71 15.48 -23.57
N GLN A 44 19.55 14.89 -24.42
CA GLN A 44 19.35 14.87 -25.88
C GLN A 44 18.53 13.66 -26.34
N TRP A 45 18.27 12.71 -25.43
CA TRP A 45 17.43 11.56 -25.70
C TRP A 45 15.97 11.91 -25.37
N THR A 46 15.03 11.34 -26.13
CA THR A 46 13.61 11.45 -25.81
C THR A 46 13.28 10.58 -24.60
N ILE A 47 13.34 11.17 -23.40
CA ILE A 47 12.96 10.49 -22.16
C ILE A 47 11.44 10.60 -22.00
N PRO A 48 10.71 9.48 -21.81
CA PRO A 48 9.32 9.55 -21.44
C PRO A 48 9.20 10.24 -20.07
N ALA A 49 8.64 11.45 -20.05
CA ALA A 49 8.62 12.34 -18.88
C ALA A 49 7.99 11.74 -17.61
N HIS A 50 7.26 10.63 -17.75
CA HIS A 50 6.58 9.92 -16.67
C HIS A 50 7.38 8.73 -16.11
N LEU A 51 8.41 8.24 -16.82
CA LEU A 51 9.19 7.05 -16.41
C LEU A 51 10.50 7.41 -15.73
N ALA A 52 11.15 8.49 -16.17
CA ALA A 52 12.44 8.91 -15.64
C ALA A 52 12.59 10.43 -15.63
N HIS A 53 13.45 10.92 -14.75
CA HIS A 53 13.92 12.30 -14.71
C HIS A 53 15.44 12.32 -14.53
N ILE A 54 16.09 13.43 -14.88
CA ILE A 54 17.51 13.67 -14.60
C ILE A 54 17.56 14.55 -13.35
N ASP A 55 18.23 14.08 -12.29
CA ASP A 55 18.35 14.83 -11.04
C ASP A 55 19.34 16.01 -11.16
N GLU A 56 19.42 16.85 -10.12
CA GLU A 56 20.31 18.03 -10.10
C GLU A 56 21.79 17.65 -10.23
N ALA A 57 22.15 16.43 -9.79
CA ALA A 57 23.49 15.87 -9.93
C ALA A 57 23.75 15.27 -11.32
N GLY A 58 22.75 15.26 -12.21
CA GLY A 58 22.89 14.82 -13.59
C GLY A 58 22.66 13.33 -13.83
N SER A 59 22.21 12.59 -12.82
CA SER A 59 21.95 11.15 -12.93
C SER A 59 20.52 10.88 -13.41
N VAL A 60 20.34 9.88 -14.26
CA VAL A 60 19.00 9.40 -14.66
C VAL A 60 18.39 8.60 -13.50
N ARG A 61 17.25 9.06 -13.01
CA ARG A 61 16.48 8.43 -11.93
C ARG A 61 15.12 8.02 -12.45
N THR A 62 14.65 6.85 -12.05
CA THR A 62 13.25 6.47 -12.29
C THR A 62 12.33 7.42 -11.51
N ARG A 63 11.25 7.90 -12.13
CA ARG A 63 10.16 8.50 -11.37
C ARG A 63 9.45 7.35 -10.67
N GLN A 64 9.35 7.36 -9.35
CA GLN A 64 8.64 6.32 -8.60
C GLN A 64 7.16 6.33 -9.01
N LEU A 65 6.79 5.43 -9.92
CA LEU A 65 5.41 5.13 -10.26
C LEU A 65 4.88 4.12 -9.25
N ARG A 66 4.62 4.56 -8.02
CA ARG A 66 3.84 3.75 -7.07
C ARG A 66 2.47 4.38 -6.95
N THR A 67 1.49 3.79 -7.60
CA THR A 67 0.09 4.06 -7.28
C THR A 67 -0.16 3.49 -5.89
N VAL A 68 -0.46 4.36 -4.92
CA VAL A 68 -0.94 3.91 -3.60
C VAL A 68 -2.34 3.35 -3.83
N TYR A 69 -2.52 2.06 -3.58
CA TYR A 69 -3.79 1.38 -3.75
C TYR A 69 -4.40 1.09 -2.38
N ASN A 70 -5.55 1.68 -2.09
CA ASN A 70 -6.30 1.34 -0.89
C ASN A 70 -7.04 0.02 -1.09
N VAL A 71 -6.58 -1.04 -0.43
CA VAL A 71 -7.18 -2.38 -0.54
C VAL A 71 -8.63 -2.40 -0.07
N LEU A 72 -9.02 -1.49 0.84
CA LEU A 72 -10.39 -1.43 1.38
C LEU A 72 -11.40 -0.79 0.41
N GLU A 73 -10.91 -0.07 -0.60
CA GLU A 73 -11.75 0.47 -1.68
C GLU A 73 -11.98 -0.55 -2.81
N ASP A 74 -11.32 -1.70 -2.76
CA ASP A 74 -11.46 -2.77 -3.74
C ASP A 74 -12.81 -3.50 -3.61
N ARG A 75 -13.84 -2.93 -4.23
CA ARG A 75 -15.16 -3.57 -4.28
C ARG A 75 -15.21 -4.80 -5.18
N THR A 76 -14.19 -5.04 -5.99
CA THR A 76 -14.13 -6.19 -6.92
C THR A 76 -13.69 -7.47 -6.24
N LEU A 77 -13.02 -7.37 -5.09
CA LEU A 77 -12.63 -8.53 -4.31
C LEU A 77 -13.86 -9.30 -3.81
N ARG A 78 -13.99 -10.53 -4.29
CA ARG A 78 -14.95 -11.53 -3.81
C ARG A 78 -14.22 -12.87 -3.71
N ARG A 79 -14.06 -13.36 -2.48
CA ARG A 79 -13.43 -14.68 -2.24
C ARG A 79 -14.49 -15.67 -1.79
N PRO A 80 -14.80 -16.72 -2.56
CA PRO A 80 -15.77 -17.73 -2.14
C PRO A 80 -15.25 -18.46 -0.90
N ILE A 81 -16.16 -18.78 0.03
CA ILE A 81 -15.88 -19.61 1.20
C ILE A 81 -17.01 -20.61 1.42
N ILE A 82 -16.70 -21.72 2.08
CA ILE A 82 -17.67 -22.73 2.47
C ILE A 82 -17.97 -22.53 3.96
N ILE A 83 -19.25 -22.38 4.30
CA ILE A 83 -19.73 -22.31 5.68
C ILE A 83 -20.82 -23.38 5.82
N ASN A 84 -20.56 -24.35 6.70
CA ASN A 84 -21.45 -25.50 6.94
C ASN A 84 -22.11 -25.43 8.31
N THR A 85 -22.38 -24.21 8.81
CA THR A 85 -23.00 -23.93 10.10
C THR A 85 -23.91 -22.71 9.99
N ASP A 86 -24.94 -22.69 10.85
CA ASP A 86 -25.86 -21.57 11.02
C ASP A 86 -25.35 -20.54 12.02
N ASP A 87 -24.14 -20.73 12.55
CA ASP A 87 -23.52 -19.77 13.46
C ASP A 87 -23.44 -18.37 12.81
N PRO A 88 -23.65 -17.30 13.60
CA PRO A 88 -23.52 -15.94 13.10
C PRO A 88 -22.16 -15.70 12.46
N ARG A 89 -22.11 -14.86 11.44
CA ARG A 89 -20.93 -14.60 10.60
C ARG A 89 -20.39 -13.21 10.86
N ILE A 90 -19.12 -12.99 10.50
CA ILE A 90 -18.52 -11.65 10.53
C ILE A 90 -19.15 -10.74 9.47
N GLY A 91 -19.07 -9.43 9.69
CA GLY A 91 -19.71 -8.41 8.85
C GLY A 91 -19.23 -8.39 7.40
N THR A 92 -18.05 -8.95 7.11
CA THR A 92 -17.43 -9.02 5.79
C THR A 92 -17.86 -10.24 4.94
N ILE A 93 -18.84 -11.02 5.40
CA ILE A 93 -19.41 -12.13 4.62
C ILE A 93 -20.71 -11.71 3.95
N ASP A 94 -20.71 -11.66 2.63
CA ASP A 94 -21.92 -11.58 1.80
C ASP A 94 -22.50 -12.99 1.62
N SER A 95 -23.83 -13.08 1.53
CA SER A 95 -24.55 -14.33 1.25
C SER A 95 -25.48 -14.13 0.06
N THR A 96 -25.56 -15.11 -0.84
CA THR A 96 -26.49 -15.11 -1.99
C THR A 96 -27.17 -16.46 -2.09
N MET A 97 -28.51 -16.47 -2.16
CA MET A 97 -29.27 -17.71 -2.27
C MET A 97 -28.98 -18.42 -3.59
N GLN A 98 -28.84 -19.74 -3.55
CA GLN A 98 -28.68 -20.56 -4.75
C GLN A 98 -30.03 -20.94 -5.36
N PHE A 99 -30.09 -20.96 -6.68
CA PHE A 99 -31.26 -21.35 -7.46
C PHE A 99 -30.88 -22.46 -8.44
N ASP A 100 -31.82 -23.36 -8.72
CA ASP A 100 -31.64 -24.41 -9.72
C ASP A 100 -31.80 -23.85 -11.15
N VAL A 101 -31.71 -24.72 -12.16
CA VAL A 101 -31.84 -24.33 -13.58
C VAL A 101 -33.23 -23.80 -13.94
N PHE A 102 -34.24 -24.02 -13.08
CA PHE A 102 -35.61 -23.55 -13.25
C PHE A 102 -35.89 -22.28 -12.44
N GLY A 103 -34.92 -21.79 -11.65
CA GLY A 103 -35.08 -20.61 -10.81
C GLY A 103 -35.73 -20.90 -9.46
N GLU A 104 -35.86 -22.17 -9.06
CA GLU A 104 -36.38 -22.55 -7.75
C GLU A 104 -35.23 -22.54 -6.71
N PRO A 105 -35.47 -22.10 -5.46
CA PRO A 105 -34.44 -22.11 -4.42
C PRO A 105 -33.92 -23.52 -4.14
N ILE A 106 -32.59 -23.68 -4.17
CA ILE A 106 -31.95 -24.96 -3.84
C ILE A 106 -32.06 -25.20 -2.32
N ARG A 107 -32.43 -26.43 -1.97
CA ARG A 107 -32.48 -26.90 -0.58
C ARG A 107 -31.52 -28.07 -0.35
N ASN A 108 -30.93 -28.13 0.82
CA ASN A 108 -30.09 -29.26 1.24
C ASN A 108 -30.96 -30.48 1.65
N THR A 109 -30.30 -31.57 2.08
CA THR A 109 -30.98 -32.79 2.53
C THR A 109 -31.84 -32.62 3.79
N LEU A 110 -31.64 -31.51 4.52
CA LEU A 110 -32.43 -31.13 5.71
C LEU A 110 -33.55 -30.14 5.37
N ASN A 111 -33.81 -29.89 4.08
CA ASN A 111 -34.81 -28.95 3.58
C ASN A 111 -34.53 -27.46 3.88
N GLU A 112 -33.27 -27.12 4.16
CA GLU A 112 -32.81 -25.74 4.40
C GLU A 112 -32.33 -25.08 3.11
N LEU A 113 -32.48 -23.76 2.99
CA LEU A 113 -32.05 -23.00 1.81
C LEU A 113 -30.51 -22.97 1.72
N VAL A 114 -29.99 -23.18 0.51
CA VAL A 114 -28.55 -23.16 0.24
C VAL A 114 -28.11 -21.76 -0.22
N PHE A 115 -26.96 -21.30 0.27
CA PHE A 115 -26.39 -20.00 -0.05
C PHE A 115 -24.92 -20.12 -0.45
N ASP A 116 -24.50 -19.28 -1.40
CA ASP A 116 -23.11 -18.97 -1.66
C ASP A 116 -22.62 -17.87 -0.72
N TYR A 117 -21.39 -18.02 -0.23
CA TYR A 117 -20.77 -17.08 0.68
C TYR A 117 -19.50 -16.47 0.09
N TRP A 118 -19.36 -15.16 0.21
CA TRP A 118 -18.23 -14.41 -0.34
C TRP A 118 -17.66 -13.47 0.71
N VAL A 119 -16.33 -13.47 0.85
CA VAL A 119 -15.63 -12.49 1.66
C VAL A 119 -15.39 -11.22 0.83
N ARG A 120 -15.64 -10.07 1.45
CA ARG A 120 -15.26 -8.73 0.95
C ARG A 120 -14.33 -8.02 1.96
N PRO A 121 -13.50 -7.06 1.54
CA PRO A 121 -12.74 -6.26 2.50
C PRO A 121 -13.68 -5.32 3.28
N GLY A 122 -13.33 -5.00 4.52
CA GLY A 122 -14.07 -4.04 5.35
C GLY A 122 -14.02 -4.36 6.84
N ILE A 123 -14.96 -3.77 7.58
CA ILE A 123 -15.09 -3.98 9.02
C ILE A 123 -15.73 -5.35 9.27
N SER A 124 -15.00 -6.25 9.91
CA SER A 124 -15.43 -7.62 10.17
C SER A 124 -16.14 -7.76 11.51
N ARG A 125 -15.62 -7.12 12.55
CA ARG A 125 -16.17 -7.16 13.91
C ARG A 125 -15.89 -5.84 14.63
N VAL A 126 -16.75 -5.50 15.59
CA VAL A 126 -16.63 -4.29 16.40
C VAL A 126 -17.09 -4.63 17.81
N GLY A 127 -16.31 -4.26 18.82
CA GLY A 127 -16.64 -4.57 20.21
C GLY A 127 -17.68 -3.61 20.81
N SER A 128 -17.64 -2.33 20.42
CA SER A 128 -18.49 -1.25 20.97
C SER A 128 -18.91 -0.28 19.86
N ASN A 129 -20.08 0.36 20.00
CA ASN A 129 -20.65 1.29 19.03
C ASN A 129 -20.54 0.83 17.55
N PRO A 130 -21.04 -0.37 17.20
CA PRO A 130 -20.94 -0.89 15.84
C PRO A 130 -21.62 0.00 14.79
N GLN A 131 -22.57 0.84 15.19
CA GLN A 131 -23.26 1.78 14.29
C GLN A 131 -22.33 2.88 13.78
N LEU A 132 -21.29 3.25 14.54
CA LEU A 132 -20.32 4.27 14.13
C LEU A 132 -19.15 3.67 13.33
N ALA A 133 -19.06 2.34 13.26
CA ALA A 133 -17.89 1.68 12.72
C ALA A 133 -17.66 2.01 11.24
N GLU A 134 -18.72 2.15 10.45
CA GLU A 134 -18.61 2.45 9.01
C GLU A 134 -17.86 3.76 8.71
N HIS A 135 -17.85 4.70 9.67
CA HIS A 135 -17.16 5.98 9.54
C HIS A 135 -15.64 5.84 9.41
N ILE A 136 -15.03 4.73 9.84
CA ILE A 136 -13.58 4.58 9.66
C ILE A 136 -13.17 4.35 8.19
N LEU A 137 -14.11 3.99 7.31
CA LEU A 137 -13.86 3.67 5.89
C LEU A 137 -14.62 4.58 4.90
N ASP A 138 -15.32 5.61 5.36
CA ASP A 138 -16.14 6.48 4.49
C ASP A 138 -15.33 7.59 3.80
N GLY A 139 -14.12 7.88 4.30
CA GLY A 139 -13.22 8.89 3.76
C GLY A 139 -13.52 10.32 4.22
N ASP A 140 -14.53 10.52 5.07
CA ASP A 140 -14.85 11.81 5.67
C ASP A 140 -14.01 12.01 6.95
N PRO A 141 -13.18 13.07 7.03
CA PRO A 141 -12.34 13.30 8.20
C PRO A 141 -13.12 13.81 9.43
N THR A 142 -14.42 14.11 9.28
CA THR A 142 -15.28 14.65 10.34
C THR A 142 -16.20 13.61 10.97
N THR A 143 -16.28 12.42 10.39
CA THR A 143 -16.95 11.26 10.96
C THR A 143 -15.92 10.33 11.59
N PHE A 144 -16.32 9.59 12.63
CA PHE A 144 -15.42 8.72 13.36
C PHE A 144 -16.16 7.61 14.08
N TRP A 145 -15.43 6.54 14.36
CA TRP A 145 -15.83 5.56 15.35
C TRP A 145 -15.23 5.94 16.70
N GLU A 146 -16.06 5.89 17.74
CA GLU A 146 -15.64 5.91 19.14
C GLU A 146 -16.39 4.80 19.89
N PRO A 147 -15.79 4.13 20.88
CA PRO A 147 -16.51 3.20 21.76
C PRO A 147 -17.47 3.95 22.70
N ASP A 148 -18.48 3.27 23.23
CA ASP A 148 -19.30 3.81 24.32
C ASP A 148 -18.40 3.91 25.57
N PRO A 149 -18.24 5.10 26.19
CA PRO A 149 -17.43 5.25 27.38
C PRO A 149 -17.88 4.40 28.58
N ARG A 150 -19.10 3.86 28.53
CA ARG A 150 -19.68 2.97 29.56
C ARG A 150 -19.39 1.49 29.30
N ASP A 151 -18.95 1.13 28.10
CA ASP A 151 -18.56 -0.23 27.80
C ASP A 151 -17.21 -0.55 28.45
N PRO A 152 -17.01 -1.80 28.92
CA PRO A 152 -15.73 -2.25 29.44
C PRO A 152 -14.62 -2.13 28.38
N ILE A 153 -13.40 -1.82 28.82
CA ILE A 153 -12.26 -1.52 27.93
C ILE A 153 -11.94 -2.67 26.96
N GLU A 154 -12.26 -3.92 27.33
CA GLU A 154 -12.09 -5.11 26.50
C GLU A 154 -13.00 -5.13 25.26
N GLN A 155 -13.99 -4.23 25.18
CA GLN A 155 -14.85 -4.03 24.02
C GLN A 155 -14.41 -2.84 23.14
N TRP A 156 -13.35 -2.11 23.53
CA TRP A 156 -12.88 -0.93 22.81
C TRP A 156 -11.94 -1.32 21.67
N TRP A 157 -12.49 -2.00 20.67
CA TRP A 157 -11.75 -2.46 19.52
C TRP A 157 -12.62 -2.53 18.26
N ILE A 158 -11.94 -2.40 17.13
CA ILE A 158 -12.49 -2.61 15.79
C ILE A 158 -11.56 -3.54 15.03
N GLU A 159 -12.14 -4.45 14.26
CA GLU A 159 -11.41 -5.39 13.42
C GLU A 159 -11.73 -5.11 11.95
N VAL A 160 -10.68 -4.98 11.15
CA VAL A 160 -10.76 -4.75 9.71
C VAL A 160 -10.16 -5.95 8.99
N ASP A 161 -10.96 -6.61 8.16
CA ASP A 161 -10.52 -7.68 7.27
C ASP A 161 -10.20 -7.10 5.89
N LEU A 162 -9.01 -7.43 5.38
CA LEU A 162 -8.60 -7.07 4.02
C LEU A 162 -9.21 -7.99 2.95
N GLY A 163 -9.92 -9.05 3.36
CA GLY A 163 -10.57 -10.05 2.52
C GLY A 163 -9.61 -10.99 1.81
N ARG A 164 -8.30 -10.71 1.83
CA ARG A 164 -7.23 -11.52 1.24
C ARG A 164 -5.89 -11.27 1.93
N ALA A 165 -4.98 -12.24 1.82
CA ALA A 165 -3.59 -12.03 2.20
C ALA A 165 -2.90 -11.14 1.15
N VAL A 166 -2.48 -9.95 1.57
CA VAL A 166 -1.75 -8.98 0.72
C VAL A 166 -0.51 -8.46 1.44
N PRO A 167 0.56 -8.14 0.70
CA PRO A 167 1.64 -7.34 1.24
C PRO A 167 1.14 -5.91 1.48
N VAL A 168 1.24 -5.44 2.73
CA VAL A 168 0.87 -4.07 3.11
C VAL A 168 2.14 -3.25 3.32
N GLU A 169 2.32 -2.20 2.52
CA GLU A 169 3.47 -1.29 2.65
C GLU A 169 3.25 -0.22 3.73
N ARG A 170 2.00 0.19 3.96
CA ARG A 170 1.64 1.26 4.90
C ARG A 170 0.26 1.03 5.49
N LEU A 171 0.16 1.19 6.80
CA LEU A 171 -1.10 1.33 7.52
C LEU A 171 -1.20 2.77 8.03
N LYS A 172 -2.36 3.40 7.84
CA LYS A 172 -2.62 4.76 8.30
C LYS A 172 -3.82 4.74 9.22
N LEU A 173 -3.57 4.92 10.51
CA LEU A 173 -4.60 5.24 11.50
C LEU A 173 -4.66 6.78 11.58
N LYS A 174 -5.85 7.35 11.40
CA LYS A 174 -6.06 8.80 11.45
C LYS A 174 -7.09 9.08 12.55
N PHE A 175 -6.68 9.85 13.55
CA PHE A 175 -7.61 10.40 14.54
C PHE A 175 -8.25 11.67 13.99
N VAL A 176 -9.39 12.02 14.57
CA VAL A 176 -10.09 13.27 14.25
C VAL A 176 -9.24 14.49 14.60
N ASP A 177 -9.67 15.64 14.08
CA ASP A 177 -9.09 16.91 14.50
C ASP A 177 -9.35 17.16 16.00
N GLU A 178 -8.43 17.89 16.66
CA GLU A 178 -8.50 18.18 18.10
C GLU A 178 -9.79 18.94 18.48
N GLU A 179 -10.40 19.67 17.53
CA GLU A 179 -11.69 20.33 17.75
C GLU A 179 -12.88 19.35 17.83
N LEU A 180 -12.73 18.14 17.29
CA LEU A 180 -13.79 17.12 17.24
C LEU A 180 -13.66 16.06 18.33
N GLY A 181 -12.44 15.74 18.77
CA GLY A 181 -12.22 14.77 19.83
C GLY A 181 -10.75 14.44 20.10
N ASP A 182 -10.52 13.85 21.27
CA ASP A 182 -9.19 13.45 21.70
C ASP A 182 -8.79 12.08 21.12
N PRO A 183 -7.54 11.90 20.65
CA PRO A 183 -7.03 10.60 20.25
C PRO A 183 -6.85 9.67 21.46
N PHE A 184 -6.88 8.35 21.22
CA PHE A 184 -6.47 7.40 22.26
C PHE A 184 -5.01 7.64 22.67
N LEU A 185 -4.77 7.80 23.97
CA LEU A 185 -3.42 7.97 24.53
C LEU A 185 -2.51 6.78 24.22
N GLN A 186 -3.10 5.57 24.22
CA GLN A 186 -2.43 4.32 23.94
C GLN A 186 -3.36 3.40 23.15
N PHE A 187 -2.79 2.70 22.18
CA PHE A 187 -3.50 1.66 21.43
C PHE A 187 -2.51 0.57 21.01
N ILE A 188 -3.05 -0.61 20.72
CA ILE A 188 -2.28 -1.73 20.19
C ILE A 188 -2.86 -2.06 18.81
N MET A 189 -1.99 -2.15 17.82
CA MET A 189 -2.34 -2.64 16.49
C MET A 189 -1.85 -4.07 16.35
N LEU A 190 -2.79 -4.98 16.09
CA LEU A 190 -2.50 -6.41 15.88
C LEU A 190 -2.76 -6.78 14.44
N LEU A 191 -1.93 -7.67 13.91
CA LEU A 191 -2.03 -8.16 12.54
C LEU A 191 -2.15 -9.68 12.57
N SER A 192 -3.15 -10.21 11.86
CA SER A 192 -3.32 -11.63 11.67
C SER A 192 -3.40 -11.97 10.19
N ARG A 193 -2.87 -13.15 9.83
CA ARG A 193 -3.00 -13.74 8.49
C ARG A 193 -4.22 -14.65 8.36
N ARG A 194 -4.87 -14.97 9.48
CA ARG A 194 -6.05 -15.84 9.53
C ARG A 194 -7.13 -15.21 10.37
N GLN A 195 -8.35 -15.34 9.90
CA GLN A 195 -9.56 -14.90 10.56
C GLN A 195 -10.64 -15.94 10.26
N SER A 196 -11.42 -16.33 11.26
CA SER A 196 -12.63 -17.12 11.02
C SER A 196 -13.74 -16.26 10.44
N ALA A 197 -14.49 -16.86 9.53
CA ALA A 197 -15.71 -16.29 8.96
C ALA A 197 -16.89 -16.27 9.95
N LEU A 198 -16.79 -16.97 11.07
CA LEU A 198 -17.81 -17.01 12.12
C LEU A 198 -17.60 -15.85 13.10
N LEU A 199 -18.69 -15.22 13.52
CA LEU A 199 -18.68 -14.12 14.48
C LEU A 199 -18.09 -14.60 15.81
N HIS A 200 -18.52 -15.77 16.26
CA HIS A 200 -17.99 -16.47 17.43
C HIS A 200 -17.28 -17.73 16.96
N GLU A 201 -16.03 -17.89 17.37
CA GLU A 201 -15.31 -19.14 17.15
C GLU A 201 -15.49 -20.06 18.37
N PRO A 202 -15.97 -21.30 18.17
CA PRO A 202 -15.96 -22.30 19.24
C PRO A 202 -14.52 -22.47 19.75
N ASN A 203 -14.28 -22.15 21.03
CA ASN A 203 -12.97 -22.20 21.68
C ASN A 203 -11.90 -21.20 21.18
N SER A 204 -12.27 -20.07 20.56
CA SER A 204 -11.25 -19.04 20.27
C SER A 204 -10.66 -18.48 21.55
N ARG A 205 -9.38 -18.75 21.78
CA ARG A 205 -8.55 -18.05 22.77
C ARG A 205 -8.08 -16.69 22.26
N ILE A 206 -8.79 -16.05 21.33
CA ILE A 206 -8.58 -14.62 21.07
C ILE A 206 -9.26 -13.87 22.23
N GLY A 207 -8.75 -14.09 23.43
CA GLY A 207 -8.98 -13.22 24.57
C GLY A 207 -7.82 -12.24 24.57
N PHE A 208 -8.12 -10.96 24.40
CA PHE A 208 -7.12 -9.92 24.62
C PHE A 208 -6.91 -9.83 26.14
N GLN A 209 -5.86 -10.49 26.65
CA GLN A 209 -5.36 -10.16 27.98
C GLN A 209 -4.51 -8.91 27.82
N LEU A 210 -5.03 -7.78 28.30
CA LEU A 210 -4.25 -6.55 28.44
C LEU A 210 -3.03 -6.87 29.31
N PHE A 211 -1.85 -6.92 28.71
CA PHE A 211 -0.62 -6.92 29.47
C PHE A 211 -0.41 -5.50 29.97
N ILE A 212 -0.90 -5.19 31.17
CA ILE A 212 -0.50 -4.00 31.90
C ILE A 212 0.91 -4.30 32.43
N PRO A 213 1.97 -3.62 31.97
CA PRO A 213 3.26 -3.70 32.64
C PRO A 213 3.02 -3.23 34.08
N GLN A 214 3.20 -4.13 35.04
CA GLN A 214 3.21 -3.78 36.45
C GLN A 214 4.20 -2.63 36.64
N ASP A 215 3.76 -1.58 37.32
CA ASP A 215 4.44 -0.30 37.48
C ASP A 215 5.97 -0.44 37.64
N ALA A 216 6.71 0.36 36.88
CA ALA A 216 8.13 0.55 37.15
C ALA A 216 8.26 1.02 38.61
N PRO A 217 9.17 0.43 39.41
CA PRO A 217 9.33 0.83 40.79
C PRO A 217 9.69 2.32 40.83
N SER A 218 8.87 3.08 41.56
CA SER A 218 9.11 4.48 41.87
C SER A 218 10.48 4.61 42.52
N THR A 219 11.47 5.08 41.78
CA THR A 219 12.73 5.56 42.37
C THR A 219 12.43 6.83 43.14
N THR A 220 12.46 6.71 44.47
CA THR A 220 12.65 7.83 45.40
C THR A 220 14.14 8.16 45.47
#